data_AF-A0A2N1RW23-F1
#
_entry.id   AF-A0A2N1RW23-F1
#
_cell.length_a   1.000
_cell.length_b   1.000
_cell.length_c   1.000
_cell.angle_alpha   90.00
_cell.angle_beta   90.00
_cell.angle_gamma   90.00
#
_symmetry.space_group_name_H-M   'P 1'
#
loop_
_entity.id
_entity.type
_entity.pdbx_description
1 polymer ?
#
loop_
_entity_poly.entity_id
_entity_poly.type
_entity_poly.pdbx_seq_one_letter_code
_entity_poly.pdbx_strand_id
1 'polypeptide(L)' 'MASINPISTSIRMTLNLGVVDGKAVEKSVNINALDNAVTPDVVNTVVTALESLLEYPVIETKQYETSLLVE' A
#
# COMPACT_ATOMS: atom_id res chain seq x y z
N MET A 1 -3.85 1.15 30.42
CA MET A 1 -3.42 0.35 29.25
C MET A 1 -3.62 1.26 28.06
N ALA A 2 -2.54 1.68 27.41
CA ALA A 2 -2.66 2.58 26.26
C ALA A 2 -3.43 1.87 25.14
N SER A 3 -4.49 2.49 24.64
CA SER A 3 -5.24 2.00 23.49
C SER A 3 -4.63 2.61 22.24
N ILE A 4 -4.13 1.77 21.33
CA ILE A 4 -3.64 2.21 20.01
C ILE A 4 -4.86 2.24 19.10
N ASN A 5 -5.38 3.44 18.81
CA ASN A 5 -6.45 3.61 17.83
C ASN A 5 -5.83 4.00 16.48
N PRO A 6 -5.89 3.14 15.46
CA PRO A 6 -5.51 3.53 14.11
C PRO A 6 -6.44 4.66 13.64
N ILE A 7 -5.84 5.72 13.10
CA ILE A 7 -6.51 6.94 12.60
C ILE A 7 -6.59 6.91 11.10
N SER A 8 -5.56 6.37 10.45
CA SER A 8 -5.52 6.22 9.00
C SER A 8 -4.74 4.99 8.60
N THR A 9 -5.29 4.26 7.63
CA THR A 9 -4.61 3.19 6.92
C THR A 9 -4.45 3.57 5.46
N SER A 10 -3.28 3.25 4.89
CA SER A 10 -2.99 3.44 3.47
C SER A 10 -2.15 2.30 2.93
N ILE A 11 -2.26 2.04 1.63
CA ILE A 11 -1.42 1.07 0.91
C ILE A 11 -0.60 1.82 -0.12
N ARG A 12 0.69 1.51 -0.21
CA ARG A 12 1.55 1.88 -1.34
C ARG A 12 1.89 0.65 -2.14
N MET A 13 1.69 0.72 -3.44
CA MET A 13 2.18 -0.24 -4.42
C MET A 13 3.29 0.40 -5.24
N THR A 14 4.42 -0.27 -5.37
CA THR A 14 5.53 0.14 -6.24
C THR A 14 5.46 -0.66 -7.53
N LEU A 15 5.34 0.06 -8.64
CA LEU A 15 5.31 -0.51 -9.98
C LEU A 15 6.69 -0.38 -10.63
N ASN A 16 7.10 -1.41 -11.35
CA ASN A 16 8.31 -1.38 -12.17
C ASN A 16 7.96 -1.01 -13.62
N LEU A 17 8.43 0.15 -14.07
CA LEU A 17 8.19 0.68 -15.42
C LEU A 17 9.29 0.26 -16.41
N GLY A 18 10.25 -0.55 -15.97
CA GLY A 18 11.38 -1.03 -16.77
C GLY A 18 12.69 -0.35 -16.37
N VAL A 19 13.63 -0.29 -17.33
CA VAL A 19 14.97 0.24 -17.12
C VAL A 19 15.26 1.33 -18.15
N VAL A 20 15.72 2.49 -17.69
CA VAL A 20 16.20 3.60 -18.54
C VAL A 20 17.61 3.95 -18.09
N ASP A 21 18.56 4.03 -19.02
CA ASP A 21 19.97 4.31 -18.74
C ASP A 21 20.60 3.40 -17.66
N GLY A 22 20.21 2.13 -17.65
CA GLY A 22 20.68 1.14 -16.68
C GLY A 22 20.11 1.29 -15.26
N LYS A 23 19.14 2.20 -15.06
CA LYS A 23 18.45 2.39 -13.78
C LYS A 23 17.00 1.91 -13.86
N ALA A 24 16.56 1.20 -12.83
CA ALA A 24 15.16 0.84 -12.68
C ALA A 24 14.31 2.11 -12.55
N VAL A 25 13.26 2.20 -13.36
CA VAL A 25 12.27 3.26 -13.26
C VAL A 25 11.10 2.69 -12.50
N GLU A 26 10.83 3.25 -11.33
CA GLU A 26 9.75 2.81 -10.46
C GLU A 26 8.77 3.94 -10.21
N LYS A 27 7.50 3.59 -10.03
CA LYS A 27 6.46 4.55 -9.66
C LYS A 27 5.61 4.00 -8.54
N SER A 28 5.27 4.84 -7.58
CA SER A 28 4.37 4.45 -6.50
C SER A 28 2.94 4.90 -6.79
N VAL A 29 1.99 3.98 -6.56
CA VAL A 29 0.56 4.26 -6.48
C VAL A 29 0.16 4.11 -5.02
N ASN A 30 -0.54 5.11 -4.48
CA ASN A 30 -0.99 5.09 -3.09
C ASN A 30 -2.52 5.06 -3.05
N ILE A 31 -3.06 4.18 -2.22
CA ILE A 31 -4.47 4.15 -1.84
C ILE A 31 -4.54 4.69 -0.42
N ASN A 32 -5.13 5.87 -0.28
CA ASN A 32 -5.29 6.56 0.99
C ASN A 32 -6.71 6.35 1.53
N ALA A 33 -6.91 6.67 2.81
CA ALA A 33 -8.21 6.65 3.48
C ALA A 33 -8.89 5.27 3.42
N LEU A 34 -8.11 4.21 3.65
CA LEU A 34 -8.68 2.90 3.91
C LEU A 34 -9.30 2.89 5.30
N ASP A 35 -10.35 2.08 5.46
CA ASP A 35 -10.92 1.81 6.77
C ASP A 35 -9.83 1.26 7.70
N ASN A 36 -9.78 1.75 8.94
CA ASN A 36 -8.78 1.36 9.92
C ASN A 36 -8.96 -0.09 10.41
N ALA A 37 -10.10 -0.73 10.12
CA ALA A 37 -10.35 -2.14 10.35
C ALA A 37 -9.87 -3.05 9.20
N VAL A 38 -9.21 -2.50 8.17
CA VAL A 38 -8.72 -3.30 7.05
C VAL A 38 -7.66 -4.29 7.53
N THR A 39 -7.86 -5.57 7.21
CA THR A 39 -6.91 -6.63 7.56
C THR A 39 -5.88 -6.81 6.44
N PRO A 40 -4.70 -7.38 6.73
CA PRO A 40 -3.72 -7.72 5.70
C PRO A 40 -4.28 -8.59 4.56
N ASP A 41 -5.23 -9.48 4.85
CA ASP A 41 -5.87 -10.33 3.84
C ASP A 41 -6.74 -9.53 2.86
N VAL A 42 -7.45 -8.52 3.37
CA VAL A 42 -8.24 -7.60 2.52
C VAL A 42 -7.29 -6.76 1.67
N VAL A 43 -6.19 -6.26 2.25
CA VAL A 43 -5.15 -5.53 1.52
C VAL A 43 -4.60 -6.38 0.37
N ASN A 44 -4.24 -7.64 0.62
CA ASN A 44 -3.75 -8.55 -0.41
C ASN A 44 -4.79 -8.79 -1.51
N THR A 45 -6.05 -8.99 -1.15
CA THR A 45 -7.14 -9.17 -2.13
C THR A 45 -7.29 -7.96 -3.05
N VAL A 46 -7.23 -6.74 -2.48
CA VAL A 46 -7.28 -5.50 -3.25
C VAL A 46 -6.08 -5.39 -4.19
N VAL A 47 -4.88 -5.68 -3.71
CA VAL A 47 -3.65 -5.63 -4.52
C VAL A 47 -3.74 -6.61 -5.68
N THR A 48 -4.12 -7.87 -5.44
CA THR A 48 -4.29 -8.88 -6.51
C THR A 48 -5.35 -8.47 -7.53
N ALA A 49 -6.47 -7.88 -7.08
CA ALA A 49 -7.48 -7.37 -8.01
C ALA A 49 -6.92 -6.23 -8.88
N LEU A 50 -6.15 -5.32 -8.29
CA LEU A 50 -5.55 -4.18 -8.98
C LEU A 50 -4.41 -4.57 -9.91
N GLU A 51 -3.63 -5.61 -9.59
CA GLU A 51 -2.57 -6.11 -10.47
C GLU A 51 -3.08 -6.41 -11.88
N SER A 52 -4.30 -6.93 -12.01
CA SER A 52 -4.92 -7.20 -13.32
C SER A 52 -5.29 -5.94 -14.12
N LEU A 53 -5.39 -4.79 -13.46
CA LEU A 53 -5.77 -3.50 -14.04
C LEU A 53 -4.57 -2.59 -14.30
N LEU A 54 -3.39 -2.95 -13.81
CA LEU A 54 -2.17 -2.16 -13.95
C LEU A 54 -1.37 -2.64 -15.16
N GLU A 55 -0.93 -1.69 -16.00
CA GLU A 55 -0.10 -1.99 -17.18
C GLU A 55 1.31 -2.47 -16.82
N TYR A 56 1.76 -2.20 -15.60
CA TYR A 56 3.10 -2.50 -15.11
C TYR A 56 3.03 -3.40 -13.87
N PRO A 57 3.98 -4.33 -13.71
CA PRO A 57 3.99 -5.24 -12.58
C PRO A 57 4.24 -4.50 -11.26
N VAL A 58 3.49 -4.90 -10.22
CA VAL A 58 3.75 -4.49 -8.84
C VAL A 58 4.91 -5.33 -8.30
N ILE A 59 5.95 -4.67 -7.80
CA ILE A 59 7.16 -5.33 -7.26
C ILE A 59 7.22 -5.27 -5.74
N GLU A 60 6.48 -4.34 -5.13
CA GLU A 60 6.42 -4.20 -3.67
C GLU A 60 5.07 -3.59 -3.26
N THR A 61 4.51 -4.10 -2.18
CA THR A 61 3.33 -3.53 -1.51
C THR A 61 3.64 -3.27 -0.05
N LYS A 62 3.31 -2.07 0.44
CA LYS A 62 3.48 -1.67 1.85
C LYS A 62 2.18 -1.10 2.40
N GLN A 63 1.74 -1.66 3.52
CA GLN A 63 0.67 -1.08 4.34
C GLN A 63 1.28 -0.11 5.35
N TYR A 64 0.65 1.05 5.51
CA TYR A 64 1.00 2.06 6.49
C TYR A 64 -0.19 2.33 7.39
N GLU A 65 0.05 2.30 8.68
CA GLU A 65 -0.93 2.62 9.71
C GLU A 65 -0.40 3.80 10.52
N THR A 66 -1.20 4.86 10.61
CA THR A 66 -0.95 5.95 11.54
C THR A 66 -1.87 5.77 12.73
N SER A 67 -1.31 5.58 13.91
CA SER A 67 -2.08 5.44 15.15
C SER A 67 -1.84 6.60 16.10
N LEU A 68 -2.88 7.00 16.81
CA LEU A 68 -2.78 7.95 17.92
C LEU A 68 -2.52 7.14 19.19
N LEU A 69 -1.46 7.48 19.91
CA LEU A 69 -1.27 6.99 21.27
C LEU A 69 -2.23 7.76 22.17
N VAL A 70 -3.20 7.06 22.76
CA VAL A 70 -4.15 7.66 23.72
C VAL A 70 -3.79 7.15 25.12
N GLU A 71 -3.42 8.07 26.02
CA GLU A 71 -3.11 7.81 27.44
C GLU A 71 -4.36 7.46 28.26
#